data_AF-A0A920W567-F1
#
_entry.id   AF-A0A920W567-F1
#
_cell.length_a   1.000
_cell.length_b   1.000
_cell.length_c   1.000
_cell.angle_alpha   90.00
_cell.angle_beta   90.00
_cell.angle_gamma   90.00
#
_symmetry.space_group_name_H-M   'P 1'
#
loop_
_entity.id
_entity.type
_entity.pdbx_description
1 polymer ?
#
loop_
_entity_poly.entity_id
_entity_poly.type
_entity_poly.pdbx_seq_one_letter_code
_entity_poly.pdbx_strand_id
1 'polypeptide(L)' 'MSTGATDMAYLRAKGMRCYGVGPATDIEDIALGFAAHSDQERILEEELYRFLRFYWDVVVEIAGTR' A
#
# COMPACT_ATOMS: atom_id res chain seq x y z
N MET A 1 4.11 -5.31 5.39
CA MET A 1 4.43 -5.18 3.95
C MET A 1 5.72 -5.92 3.64
N SER A 2 5.63 -7.14 3.10
CA SER A 2 6.80 -7.93 2.68
C SER A 2 7.59 -7.18 1.62
N THR A 3 8.84 -6.82 1.91
CA THR A 3 9.69 -6.01 1.01
C THR A 3 10.36 -6.82 -0.10
N GLY A 4 10.23 -8.15 -0.07
CA GLY A 4 10.97 -9.07 -0.97
C GLY A 4 10.18 -9.66 -2.14
N ALA A 5 8.84 -9.64 -2.11
CA ALA A 5 8.00 -10.34 -3.09
C ALA A 5 7.03 -9.42 -3.86
N THR A 6 7.34 -8.13 -3.96
CA THR A 6 6.59 -7.19 -4.82
C THR A 6 7.40 -6.82 -6.05
N ASP A 7 6.77 -6.17 -7.03
CA ASP A 7 7.44 -5.63 -8.22
C ASP A 7 8.64 -4.73 -7.89
N MET A 8 8.63 -4.13 -6.68
CA MET A 8 9.73 -3.31 -6.18
C MET A 8 11.06 -4.06 -6.12
N ALA A 9 11.07 -5.39 -5.95
CA ALA A 9 12.30 -6.18 -5.96
C ALA A 9 13.06 -6.00 -7.28
N TYR A 10 12.34 -6.06 -8.41
CA TYR A 10 12.93 -5.87 -9.74
C TYR A 10 13.24 -4.41 -10.05
N LEU A 11 12.41 -3.47 -9.59
CA LEU A 11 12.66 -2.02 -9.80
C LEU A 11 13.91 -1.55 -9.03
N ARG A 12 14.10 -2.00 -7.79
CA ARG A 12 15.28 -1.67 -6.97
C ARG A 12 16.57 -2.20 -7.57
N ALA A 13 16.53 -3.40 -8.16
CA ALA A 13 17.68 -3.96 -8.89
C ALA A 13 18.13 -3.06 -10.06
N LYS A 14 17.22 -2.21 -10.59
CA LYS A 14 17.50 -1.21 -11.64
C LYS A 14 17.84 0.18 -11.08
N GLY A 15 18.03 0.33 -9.77
CA GLY A 15 18.36 1.60 -9.12
C GLY A 15 17.18 2.56 -8.96
N MET A 16 15.94 2.11 -9.20
CA MET A 16 14.76 2.96 -9.03
C MET A 16 14.40 3.12 -7.54
N ARG A 17 14.12 4.35 -7.12
CA ARG A 17 13.52 4.62 -5.81
C ARG A 17 12.04 4.24 -5.87
N CYS A 18 11.65 3.22 -5.12
CA CYS A 18 10.26 2.76 -5.05
C CYS A 18 9.87 2.35 -3.63
N TYR A 19 8.63 2.68 -3.27
CA TYR A 19 8.06 2.54 -1.93
C TYR A 19 6.69 1.89 -2.03
N GLY A 20 6.43 0.92 -1.13
CA GLY A 20 5.15 0.24 -1.05
C GLY A 20 4.31 0.89 0.03
N VAL A 21 3.15 1.42 -0.35
CA VAL A 21 2.18 2.02 0.56
C VAL A 21 0.81 1.44 0.24
N GLY A 22 -0.03 1.30 1.26
CA GLY A 22 -1.39 0.81 1.16
C GLY A 22 -2.25 1.41 2.27
N PRO A 23 -3.57 1.17 2.26
CA PRO A 23 -4.45 1.58 3.36
C PRO A 23 -4.03 0.91 4.67
N ALA A 24 -4.34 1.57 5.79
CA ALA A 24 -4.20 0.90 7.08
C ALA A 24 -5.23 -0.24 7.17
N THR A 25 -4.84 -1.31 7.86
CA THR A 25 -5.70 -2.47 8.13
C THR A 25 -6.08 -2.49 9.60
N ASP A 26 -7.16 -3.18 9.95
CA ASP A 26 -7.47 -3.41 11.36
C ASP A 26 -6.48 -4.42 11.95
N ILE A 27 -6.13 -4.25 13.21
CA ILE A 27 -5.25 -5.17 13.94
C ILE A 27 -5.94 -6.52 14.19
N GLU A 28 -7.26 -6.55 14.28
CA GLU A 28 -8.03 -7.78 14.48
C GLU A 28 -8.00 -8.71 13.25
N ASP A 29 -7.83 -8.16 12.04
CA ASP A 29 -7.96 -8.90 10.79
C ASP A 29 -6.95 -10.04 10.67
N ILE A 30 -5.73 -9.87 11.20
CA ILE A 30 -4.72 -10.93 11.23
C ILE A 30 -5.19 -12.09 12.14
N ALA A 31 -5.70 -11.77 13.33
CA ALA A 31 -6.10 -12.76 14.32
C ALA A 31 -7.36 -13.53 13.90
N LEU A 32 -8.27 -12.87 13.19
CA LEU A 32 -9.51 -13.46 12.69
C LEU A 32 -9.34 -14.19 11.35
N GLY A 33 -8.16 -14.09 10.72
CA GLY A 33 -7.90 -14.69 9.43
C GLY A 33 -8.56 -13.96 8.25
N PHE A 34 -8.76 -12.65 8.38
CA PHE A 34 -9.34 -11.75 7.36
C PHE A 34 -8.30 -10.85 6.67
N ALA A 35 -7.02 -11.10 6.93
CA ALA A 35 -5.91 -10.39 6.31
C ALA A 35 -5.78 -10.74 4.81
N ALA A 36 -4.84 -10.06 4.14
CA ALA A 36 -4.52 -10.30 2.74
C ALA A 36 -4.33 -11.80 2.43
N HIS A 37 -4.90 -12.25 1.31
CA HIS A 37 -4.97 -13.65 0.86
C HIS A 37 -5.95 -14.57 1.60
N SER A 38 -6.87 -14.02 2.40
CA SER A 38 -7.96 -14.81 3.01
C SER A 38 -9.23 -14.84 2.17
N ASP A 39 -10.14 -15.76 2.49
CA ASP A 39 -11.47 -15.83 1.87
C ASP A 39 -12.36 -14.60 2.19
N GLN A 40 -12.00 -13.85 3.23
CA GLN A 40 -12.70 -12.64 3.67
C GLN A 40 -11.72 -11.47 3.82
N GLU A 41 -10.86 -11.28 2.82
CA GLU A 41 -9.95 -10.14 2.77
C GLU A 41 -10.75 -8.83 2.79
N ARG A 42 -10.43 -7.96 3.76
CA ARG A 42 -11.17 -6.71 3.99
C ARG A 42 -10.25 -5.58 4.45
N ILE A 43 -10.77 -4.36 4.37
CA ILE A 43 -10.17 -3.13 4.90
C ILE A 43 -11.27 -2.24 5.47
N LEU A 44 -10.90 -1.32 6.36
CA LEU A 44 -11.81 -0.28 6.84
C LEU A 44 -12.09 0.72 5.70
N GLU A 45 -13.36 1.07 5.50
CA GLU A 45 -13.75 2.00 4.42
C GLU A 45 -13.12 3.39 4.60
N GLU A 46 -13.03 3.89 5.84
CA GLU A 46 -12.37 5.17 6.11
C GLU A 46 -10.90 5.18 5.71
N GLU A 47 -10.23 4.04 5.83
CA GLU A 47 -8.81 3.88 5.47
C GLU A 47 -8.60 3.85 3.96
N LEU A 48 -9.57 3.35 3.20
CA LEU A 48 -9.57 3.47 1.74
C LEU A 48 -9.56 4.96 1.33
N TYR A 49 -10.46 5.76 1.90
CA TYR A 49 -10.54 7.19 1.55
C TYR A 49 -9.35 7.99 2.07
N ARG A 50 -8.80 7.64 3.24
CA ARG A 50 -7.59 8.28 3.77
C ARG A 50 -6.39 7.97 2.88
N PHE A 51 -6.21 6.71 2.50
CA PHE A 51 -5.14 6.28 1.59
C PHE A 51 -5.26 6.96 0.23
N LEU A 52 -6.46 7.00 -0.37
CA LEU A 52 -6.65 7.58 -1.70
C LEU A 52 -6.30 9.07 -1.71
N ARG A 53 -6.71 9.83 -0.69
CA ARG A 53 -6.35 11.25 -0.55
C ARG A 53 -4.85 11.44 -0.43
N PHE A 54 -4.21 10.71 0.48
CA PHE A 54 -2.76 10.76 0.65
C PHE A 54 -2.01 10.42 -0.65
N TYR A 55 -2.43 9.35 -1.34
CA TYR A 55 -1.77 8.90 -2.56
C TYR A 55 -1.95 9.90 -3.69
N TRP A 56 -3.14 10.51 -3.81
CA TRP A 56 -3.40 11.61 -4.74
C TRP A 56 -2.46 12.78 -4.52
N ASP A 57 -2.35 13.26 -3.27
CA ASP A 57 -1.51 14.41 -2.92
C ASP A 57 -0.04 14.14 -3.27
N VAL A 58 0.48 12.96 -2.90
CA VAL A 58 1.86 12.55 -3.20
C VAL A 58 2.11 12.48 -4.71
N VAL A 59 1.20 11.88 -5.48
CA VAL A 59 1.39 11.76 -6.94
C VAL A 59 1.35 13.12 -7.61
N VAL A 60 0.40 13.98 -7.24
CA VAL A 60 0.28 15.34 -7.79
C VAL A 60 1.50 16.18 -7.46
N GLU A 61 2.00 16.11 -6.22
CA GLU A 61 3.20 16.83 -5.80
C GLU A 61 4.42 16.37 -6.62
N ILE A 62 4.69 15.07 -6.67
CA ILE A 62 5.85 14.52 -7.37
C ILE A 62 5.77 14.80 -8.87
N ALA A 63 4.63 14.51 -9.52
CA ALA A 63 4.46 14.72 -10.96
C ALA A 63 4.43 16.21 -11.35
N GLY A 64 4.05 17.08 -10.42
CA GLY A 64 4.04 18.53 -10.58
C GLY A 64 5.41 19.18 -10.43
N THR A 65 6.41 18.50 -9.84
CA THR A 65 7.78 19.02 -9.74
C THR A 65 8.41 19.16 -11.13
N ARG A 66 9.00 20.34 -11.41
CA ARG A 66 9.71 20.67 -12.65
C ARG A 66 11.22 20.70 -12.43
#